data_AF-A0A9E5RHY4-F1
#
_entry.id   AF-A0A9E5RHY4-F1
#
_cell.length_a   1.000
_cell.length_b   1.000
_cell.length_c   1.000
_cell.angle_alpha   90.00
_cell.angle_beta   90.00
_cell.angle_gamma   90.00
#
_symmetry.space_group_name_H-M   'P 1'
#
loop_
_entity.id
_entity.type
_entity.pdbx_description
1 polymer ?
#
loop_
_entity_poly.entity_id
_entity_poly.type
_entity_poly.pdbx_seq_one_letter_code
_entity_poly.pdbx_strand_id
1 'polypeptide(L)' 'MRAEFAEVYEAYLTAALAEPSVIAVLTWGLSDHYTWLSRFQPRSDGRSVRPLPLDEQLQRKRAWRAIASVFDEMPEYDE' A
#
# COMPACT_ATOMS: atom_id res chain seq x y z
N MET A 1 3.85 17.40 -10.30
CA MET A 1 3.35 17.20 -8.92
C MET A 1 3.91 15.87 -8.43
N ARG A 2 4.78 15.84 -7.42
CA ARG A 2 5.25 14.57 -6.84
C ARG A 2 4.29 14.24 -5.70
N ALA A 3 3.32 13.35 -5.94
CA ALA A 3 2.56 12.79 -4.84
C ALA A 3 3.51 12.02 -3.93
N GLU A 4 3.39 12.18 -2.62
CA GLU A 4 4.13 11.35 -1.68
C GLU A 4 3.62 9.90 -1.80
N PHE A 5 4.50 8.91 -1.63
CA PHE A 5 4.15 7.49 -1.85
C PHE A 5 2.89 7.05 -1.10
N ALA A 6 2.61 7.59 0.09
CA ALA A 6 1.40 7.29 0.86
C ALA A 6 0.13 7.91 0.25
N GLU A 7 0.20 9.11 -0.31
CA GLU A 7 -0.92 9.78 -0.98
C GLU A 7 -1.40 8.96 -2.20
N VAL A 8 -0.48 8.27 -2.88
CA VAL A 8 -0.81 7.37 -3.99
C VAL A 8 -1.64 6.17 -3.51
N TYR A 9 -1.36 5.63 -2.31
CA TYR A 9 -2.17 4.55 -1.73
C TYR A 9 -3.57 5.03 -1.42
N GLU A 10 -3.67 6.17 -0.74
CA GLU A 10 -4.94 6.76 -0.34
C GLU A 10 -5.81 7.04 -1.58
N ALA A 11 -5.29 7.79 -2.55
CA ALA A 11 -6.03 8.12 -3.77
C ALA A 11 -6.45 6.89 -4.57
N TYR A 12 -5.57 5.87 -4.70
CA TYR A 12 -5.91 4.64 -5.41
C TYR A 12 -7.01 3.86 -4.69
N LEU A 13 -6.90 3.70 -3.36
CA LEU A 13 -7.85 2.93 -2.58
C LEU A 13 -9.19 3.63 -2.47
N THR A 14 -9.23 4.95 -2.24
CA THR A 14 -10.47 5.73 -2.27
C THR A 14 -11.19 5.57 -3.61
N ALA A 15 -10.46 5.59 -4.73
CA ALA A 15 -11.08 5.41 -6.05
C ALA A 15 -11.56 3.97 -6.27
N ALA A 16 -10.76 2.96 -5.90
CA ALA A 16 -11.11 1.56 -6.10
C ALA A 16 -12.28 1.11 -5.21
N LEU A 17 -12.29 1.53 -3.94
CA LEU A 17 -13.29 1.15 -2.94
C LEU A 17 -14.60 1.95 -3.05
N ALA A 18 -14.66 2.94 -3.95
CA ALA A 18 -15.92 3.57 -4.34
C ALA A 18 -16.85 2.62 -5.11
N GLU A 19 -16.33 1.53 -5.68
CA GLU A 19 -17.11 0.48 -6.34
C GLU A 19 -17.52 -0.60 -5.31
N PRO A 20 -18.82 -0.75 -5.00
CA PRO A 20 -19.29 -1.72 -3.99
C PRO A 20 -18.97 -3.18 -4.32
N SER A 21 -18.71 -3.51 -5.58
CA SER A 21 -18.33 -4.86 -6.00
C SER A 21 -16.89 -5.25 -5.61
N VAL A 22 -16.08 -4.32 -5.10
CA VAL A 22 -14.73 -4.60 -4.60
C VAL A 22 -14.80 -5.16 -3.18
N ILE A 23 -14.59 -6.46 -3.04
CA ILE A 23 -14.73 -7.16 -1.76
C ILE A 23 -13.41 -7.37 -0.99
N ALA A 24 -12.26 -7.12 -1.62
CA ALA A 24 -10.98 -7.38 -1.01
C ALA A 24 -9.85 -6.54 -1.62
N VAL A 25 -8.88 -6.19 -0.77
CA VAL A 25 -7.61 -5.55 -1.15
C VAL A 25 -6.46 -6.42 -0.66
N LEU A 26 -5.54 -6.74 -1.57
CA LEU A 26 -4.39 -7.62 -1.29
C LEU A 26 -3.11 -6.92 -1.74
N THR A 27 -2.07 -6.97 -0.90
CA THR A 27 -0.72 -6.55 -1.31
C THR A 27 0.08 -7.73 -1.84
N TRP A 28 0.83 -7.52 -2.91
CA TRP A 28 1.70 -8.57 -3.48
C TRP A 28 3.01 -8.70 -2.69
N GLY A 29 2.87 -9.25 -1.48
CA GLY A 29 3.91 -9.34 -0.47
C GLY A 29 3.51 -8.64 0.82
N LEU A 30 4.15 -9.03 1.92
CA LEU A 30 3.87 -8.50 3.26
C LEU A 30 4.77 -7.31 3.62
N SER A 31 6.07 -7.46 3.41
CA SER A 31 7.09 -6.47 3.80
C SER A 31 8.15 -6.26 2.72
N ASP A 32 8.80 -5.09 2.76
CA ASP A 32 9.87 -4.73 1.83
C ASP A 32 11.03 -5.76 1.83
N HIS A 33 11.23 -6.51 2.92
CA HIS A 33 12.33 -7.48 3.06
C HIS A 33 12.34 -8.56 1.98
N TYR A 34 11.16 -9.09 1.63
CA TYR A 34 11.02 -10.24 0.73
C TYR A 34 10.37 -9.88 -0.61
N THR A 35 10.25 -8.58 -0.93
CA THR A 35 9.57 -8.18 -2.16
C THR A 35 10.35 -8.64 -3.40
N TRP A 36 9.63 -9.27 -4.32
CA TRP A 36 10.19 -9.71 -5.61
C TRP A 36 10.74 -8.54 -6.45
N LEU A 37 10.20 -7.33 -6.24
CA LEU A 37 10.60 -6.11 -6.93
C LEU A 37 12.07 -5.73 -6.68
N SER A 38 12.66 -6.13 -5.55
CA SER A 38 14.08 -5.91 -5.27
C SER A 38 14.99 -6.58 -6.31
N ARG A 39 14.52 -7.65 -6.97
CA ARG A 39 15.25 -8.35 -8.03
C ARG A 39 14.77 -7.95 -9.42
N PHE A 40 13.46 -7.77 -9.59
CA PHE A 40 12.85 -7.49 -10.90
C PHE A 40 13.08 -6.05 -11.38
N GLN A 41 12.97 -5.08 -10.47
CA GLN A 41 13.14 -3.66 -10.79
C GLN A 41 13.83 -2.93 -9.64
N PRO A 42 15.15 -3.17 -9.43
CA PRO A 42 15.90 -2.50 -8.40
C PRO A 42 15.96 -0.98 -8.64
N ARG A 43 16.14 -0.20 -7.57
CA ARG A 43 16.35 1.24 -7.70
C ARG A 43 17.69 1.52 -8.37
N SER A 44 17.74 2.56 -9.20
CA SER A 44 18.97 3.01 -9.86
C SER A 44 20.04 3.51 -8.88
N ASP A 45 19.65 3.90 -7.66
CA ASP A 45 20.55 4.38 -6.60
C ASP A 45 21.08 3.26 -5.68
N GLY A 46 20.78 1.99 -5.99
CA GLY A 46 21.25 0.83 -5.23
C GLY A 46 20.58 0.63 -3.86
N ARG A 47 19.65 1.50 -3.46
CA ARG A 47 18.88 1.32 -2.22
C ARG A 47 17.77 0.28 -2.41
N SER A 48 17.29 -0.31 -1.31
CA SER A 48 16.10 -1.17 -1.32
C SER A 48 14.90 -0.44 -1.90
N VAL A 49 14.14 -1.12 -2.75
CA VAL A 49 12.77 -0.67 -3.10
C VAL A 49 11.92 -0.70 -1.84
N ARG A 50 10.91 0.18 -1.77
CA ARG A 50 10.02 0.29 -0.60
C ARG A 50 8.53 0.19 -0.95
N PRO A 51 8.11 -0.83 -1.73
CA PRO A 51 6.78 -0.85 -2.34
C PRO A 51 5.67 -1.38 -1.43
N LEU A 52 5.95 -1.83 -0.20
CA LEU A 52 4.96 -2.50 0.65
C LEU A 52 4.61 -1.70 1.91
N PRO A 53 3.51 -2.03 2.61
CA PRO A 53 3.08 -1.30 3.80
C PRO A 53 4.01 -1.47 5.01
N LEU A 54 4.74 -2.59 5.07
CA LEU A 54 5.69 -2.89 6.14
C LEU A 54 7.14 -2.81 5.65
N ASP A 55 8.03 -2.31 6.50
CA ASP A 55 9.45 -2.23 6.19
C ASP A 55 10.18 -3.57 6.44
N GLU A 56 11.50 -3.56 6.26
CA GLU A 56 12.36 -4.74 6.40
C GLU A 56 12.34 -5.35 7.81
N GLN A 57 11.90 -4.60 8.83
CA GLN A 57 11.76 -5.01 10.23
C GLN A 57 10.30 -5.22 10.64
N LEU A 58 9.39 -5.35 9.66
CA LEU A 58 7.95 -5.51 9.85
C LEU A 58 7.27 -4.32 10.55
N GLN A 59 7.88 -3.14 10.53
CA GLN A 59 7.29 -1.93 11.09
C GLN A 59 6.35 -1.27 10.09
N ARG A 60 5.27 -0.67 10.59
CA ARG A 60 4.25 0.01 9.78
C ARG A 60 4.82 1.29 9.17
N LYS A 61 4.74 1.42 7.85
CA LYS A 61 5.15 2.62 7.10
C LYS A 61 3.98 3.59 6.91
N ARG A 62 4.24 4.75 6.32
CA ARG A 62 3.17 5.71 5.95
C ARG A 62 2.12 5.09 5.03
N ALA A 63 2.52 4.21 4.11
CA ALA A 63 1.59 3.47 3.27
C ALA A 63 0.62 2.59 4.07
N TRP A 64 1.07 1.96 5.16
CA TRP A 64 0.18 1.22 6.06
C TRP A 64 -0.88 2.13 6.68
N ARG A 65 -0.48 3.33 7.13
CA ARG A 65 -1.41 4.30 7.73
C ARG A 65 -2.42 4.83 6.72
N ALA A 66 -2.00 5.08 5.48
CA ALA A 66 -2.89 5.48 4.40
C ALA A 66 -3.95 4.40 4.11
N ILE A 67 -3.53 3.13 4.03
CA ILE A 67 -4.46 2.00 3.88
C ILE A 67 -5.47 1.97 5.03
N ALA A 68 -4.99 2.04 6.28
CA ALA A 68 -5.86 2.02 7.46
C ALA A 68 -6.87 3.17 7.46
N SER A 69 -6.42 4.39 7.14
CA SER A 69 -7.30 5.58 7.09
C SER A 69 -8.46 5.40 6.11
N VAL A 70 -8.21 4.84 4.91
CA VAL A 70 -9.28 4.61 3.94
C VAL A 70 -10.29 3.59 4.47
N PHE A 71 -9.83 2.52 5.10
CA PHE A 71 -10.74 1.52 5.69
C PHE A 71 -11.52 2.05 6.89
N ASP A 72 -10.90 2.88 7.74
CA ASP A 72 -11.57 3.50 8.89
C ASP A 72 -12.68 4.48 8.46
N GLU A 73 -12.59 5.05 7.26
CA GLU A 73 -13.60 5.94 6.67
C GLU A 73 -14.69 5.20 5.89
N MET A 74 -14.51 3.91 5.58
CA MET A 74 -15.53 3.14 4.88
C MET A 74 -16.74 2.88 5.78
N PRO A 75 -17.97 2.96 5.24
CA PRO A 75 -19.13 2.54 5.97
C PRO A 75 -19.02 1.06 6.35
N GLU A 76 -19.50 0.70 7.54
CA GLU A 76 -19.65 -0.70 7.90
C GLU A 76 -20.55 -1.39 6.88
N TYR A 77 -20.18 -2.60 6.50
CA TYR A 77 -21.01 -3.43 5.64
C TYR A 77 -22.18 -3.96 6.47
N ASP A 78 -23.39 -3.45 6.21
CA ASP A 78 -24.62 -4.03 6.75
C ASP A 78 -24.94 -5.33 5.98
N GLU A 79 -25.03 -6.46 6.70
CA GLU A 79 -25.29 -7.81 6.16
C GLU A 79 -26.65 -7.99 5.48
#